data_AF-L1LE29-F1
#
_entry.id   AF-L1LE29-F1
#
_cell.length_a   1.000
_cell.length_b   1.000
_cell.length_c   1.000
_cell.angle_alpha   90.00
_cell.angle_beta   90.00
_cell.angle_gamma   90.00
#
_symmetry.space_group_name_H-M   'P 1'
#
loop_
_entity.id
_entity.type
_entity.pdbx_description
1 polymer ?
#
loop_
_entity_poly.entity_id
_entity_poly.type
_entity_poly.pdbx_seq_one_letter_code
_entity_poly.pdbx_strand_id
1 'polypeptide(L)'
;MKILSLLYMAFLVGLCKFVDSRESDGLISTCNEDISGCQSSLSFSLDLAELDETRVTIQEYVEKGVKRVSLTPKENVLVSSVVDAGATLWEPKEDKECKFLTLVSKDDLTLLAIDVVKCGNFEFICFEKEPNGKWSEVTREAFEGKVNKIL
;
A
#
# COMPACT_ATOMS: atom_id res chain seq x y z
N MET A 1 -10.51 -7.77 23.19
CA MET A 1 -10.46 -7.25 21.81
C MET A 1 -9.35 -6.21 21.70
N LYS A 2 -8.10 -6.62 21.44
CA LYS A 2 -6.95 -5.70 21.24
C LYS A 2 -5.71 -6.37 20.61
N ILE A 3 -5.84 -7.60 20.10
CA ILE A 3 -4.68 -8.39 19.64
C ILE A 3 -4.41 -8.15 18.14
N LEU A 4 -5.45 -7.84 17.34
CA LEU A 4 -5.29 -7.48 15.92
C LEU A 4 -4.55 -6.16 15.70
N SER A 5 -4.63 -5.23 16.66
CA SER A 5 -3.85 -3.99 16.62
C SER A 5 -2.35 -4.25 16.79
N LEU A 6 -1.93 -5.31 17.48
CA LEU A 6 -0.52 -5.60 17.69
C LEU A 6 0.14 -6.23 16.46
N LEU A 7 -0.60 -6.99 15.64
CA LEU A 7 -0.08 -7.47 14.35
C LEU A 7 -0.01 -6.33 13.32
N TYR A 8 -0.97 -5.39 13.36
CA TYR A 8 -0.94 -4.19 12.52
C TYR A 8 0.15 -3.19 12.95
N MET A 9 0.37 -3.03 14.27
CA MET A 9 1.41 -2.15 14.81
C MET A 9 2.80 -2.78 14.70
N ALA A 10 2.95 -4.11 14.80
CA ALA A 10 4.22 -4.79 14.54
C ALA A 10 4.73 -4.55 13.11
N PHE A 11 3.81 -4.32 12.16
CA PHE A 11 4.13 -3.94 10.79
C PHE A 11 4.62 -2.48 10.68
N LEU A 12 4.19 -1.57 11.58
CA LEU A 12 4.63 -0.18 11.62
C LEU A 12 5.97 0.03 12.37
N VAL A 13 6.35 -0.86 13.30
CA VAL A 13 7.62 -0.69 14.05
C VAL A 13 8.86 -1.06 13.21
N GLY A 14 8.69 -1.72 12.07
CA GLY A 14 9.79 -2.11 11.17
C GLY A 14 10.36 -0.99 10.30
N LEU A 15 9.71 0.18 10.23
CA LEU A 15 10.15 1.33 9.44
C LEU A 15 10.66 2.52 10.29
N CYS A 16 10.95 2.31 11.57
CA CYS A 16 11.66 3.30 12.39
C CYS A 16 13.16 3.36 12.03
N LYS A 17 13.43 3.86 10.82
CA LYS A 17 14.60 4.71 10.53
C LYS A 17 14.11 6.00 9.87
N PHE A 18 13.10 6.63 10.48
CA PHE A 18 12.86 8.05 10.25
C PHE A 18 13.95 8.80 11.02
N VAL A 19 15.06 9.07 10.31
CA VAL A 19 16.10 9.99 10.79
C VAL A 19 15.44 11.37 10.89
N ASP A 20 15.22 11.76 12.14
CA ASP A 20 14.98 13.14 12.53
C ASP A 20 16.29 13.90 12.42
N SER A 21 16.29 15.01 11.67
CA SER A 21 17.33 16.04 11.68
C SER A 21 16.94 17.18 10.75
N ARG A 22 16.38 18.27 11.30
CA ARG A 22 17.03 19.60 11.32
C ARG A 22 16.05 20.71 11.71
N GLU A 23 16.31 21.29 12.89
CA GLU A 23 16.09 22.71 13.14
C GLU A 23 16.92 23.55 12.14
N SER A 24 16.36 24.65 11.66
CA SER A 24 17.14 25.80 11.20
C SER A 24 16.28 27.05 11.16
N ASP A 25 16.45 27.89 12.18
CA ASP A 25 16.22 29.33 12.09
C ASP A 25 17.22 29.95 11.09
N GLY A 26 16.86 31.08 10.47
CA GLY A 26 17.84 32.08 9.97
C GLY A 26 17.85 32.41 8.47
N LEU A 27 17.72 33.71 8.17
CA LEU A 27 17.62 34.39 6.87
C LEU A 27 18.85 34.33 5.93
N ILE A 28 18.54 34.18 4.62
CA ILE A 28 19.09 34.79 3.36
C ILE A 28 20.62 34.81 3.13
N SER A 29 21.08 34.22 2.00
CA SER A 29 21.72 34.93 0.86
C SER A 29 22.40 33.99 -0.19
N THR A 30 21.87 34.04 -1.42
CA THR A 30 22.55 34.02 -2.74
C THR A 30 23.38 32.80 -3.23
N CYS A 31 22.74 32.05 -4.15
CA CYS A 31 23.15 31.58 -5.50
C CYS A 31 24.58 31.07 -5.81
N ASN A 32 24.77 29.75 -6.07
CA ASN A 32 24.84 29.13 -7.43
C ASN A 32 25.50 27.72 -7.46
N GLU A 33 24.91 26.90 -8.34
CA GLU A 33 25.39 25.71 -9.09
C GLU A 33 25.77 24.39 -8.39
N ASP A 34 25.13 23.34 -8.94
CA ASP A 34 25.48 21.93 -9.02
C ASP A 34 25.48 21.07 -7.74
N ILE A 35 24.42 20.25 -7.58
CA ILE A 35 24.54 18.77 -7.57
C ILE A 35 23.25 18.14 -8.13
N SER A 36 23.45 17.44 -9.26
CA SER A 36 22.64 16.36 -9.84
C SER A 36 21.90 15.49 -8.82
N GLY A 37 20.58 15.37 -8.98
CA GLY A 37 19.79 14.37 -8.25
C GLY A 37 18.29 14.56 -8.42
N CYS A 38 17.80 14.79 -9.65
CA CYS A 38 16.37 14.63 -9.91
C CYS A 38 16.09 13.12 -9.85
N GLN A 39 15.73 12.61 -8.66
CA GLN A 39 15.30 11.23 -8.49
C GLN A 39 14.07 11.05 -9.36
N SER A 40 14.27 10.55 -10.58
CA SER A 40 13.21 10.25 -11.51
C SER A 40 12.40 9.12 -10.90
N SER A 41 11.25 9.44 -10.32
CA SER A 41 10.32 8.43 -9.84
C SER A 41 9.85 7.59 -11.03
N LEU A 42 9.97 6.28 -10.92
CA LEU A 42 9.46 5.35 -11.92
C LEU A 42 8.00 5.08 -11.59
N SER A 43 7.09 5.67 -12.37
CA SER A 43 5.67 5.35 -12.29
C SER A 43 5.38 4.01 -12.96
N PHE A 44 4.52 3.19 -12.37
CA PHE A 44 4.11 1.93 -12.96
C PHE A 44 2.70 1.48 -12.54
N SER A 45 2.07 0.70 -13.41
CA SER A 45 0.83 0.00 -13.10
C SER A 45 1.15 -1.32 -12.41
N LEU A 46 0.58 -1.53 -11.22
CA LEU A 46 0.72 -2.75 -10.45
C LEU A 46 -0.40 -3.73 -10.84
N ASP A 47 -0.06 -4.79 -11.56
CA ASP A 47 -1.00 -5.88 -11.87
C ASP A 47 -0.98 -6.94 -10.78
N LEU A 48 -2.14 -7.18 -10.16
CA LEU A 48 -2.31 -8.20 -9.13
C LEU A 48 -2.30 -9.62 -9.70
N ALA A 49 -2.56 -9.79 -11.01
CA ALA A 49 -2.48 -11.07 -11.70
C ALA A 49 -1.04 -11.42 -12.13
N GLU A 50 -0.19 -10.41 -12.33
CA GLU A 50 1.21 -10.55 -12.75
C GLU A 50 2.10 -9.55 -11.99
N LEU A 51 2.61 -9.97 -10.84
CA LEU A 51 3.40 -9.11 -9.97
C LEU A 51 4.84 -8.92 -10.48
N ASP A 52 5.27 -7.66 -10.60
CA ASP A 52 6.65 -7.31 -10.92
C ASP A 52 7.51 -7.20 -9.63
N GLU A 53 8.17 -8.30 -9.27
CA GLU A 53 9.09 -8.40 -8.12
C GLU A 53 10.29 -7.45 -8.20
N THR A 54 10.59 -6.89 -9.39
CA THR A 54 11.66 -5.91 -9.52
C THR A 54 11.25 -4.55 -8.96
N ARG A 55 9.94 -4.23 -8.96
CA ARG A 55 9.37 -2.94 -8.52
C ARG A 55 8.66 -3.00 -7.17
N VAL A 56 8.23 -4.18 -6.75
CA VAL A 56 7.48 -4.39 -5.51
C VAL A 56 8.17 -5.42 -4.63
N THR A 57 8.17 -5.19 -3.32
CA THR A 57 8.53 -6.19 -2.34
C THR A 57 7.28 -6.98 -1.95
N ILE A 58 7.34 -8.30 -2.11
CA ILE A 58 6.24 -9.20 -1.79
C ILE A 58 6.55 -9.91 -0.47
N GLN A 59 5.61 -9.87 0.46
CA GLN A 59 5.66 -10.66 1.69
C GLN A 59 4.39 -11.50 1.78
N GLU A 60 4.55 -12.82 1.81
CA GLU A 60 3.45 -13.77 1.93
C GLU A 60 3.47 -14.44 3.30
N TYR A 61 2.30 -14.55 3.92
CA TYR A 61 2.12 -15.23 5.19
C TYR A 61 0.81 -16.02 5.21
N VAL A 62 0.84 -17.24 5.74
CA VAL A 62 -0.34 -18.09 5.89
C VAL A 62 -0.52 -18.45 7.36
N GLU A 63 -1.67 -18.12 7.93
CA GLU A 63 -2.04 -18.46 9.31
C GLU A 63 -3.45 -19.00 9.36
N LYS A 64 -3.63 -20.20 9.93
CA LYS A 64 -4.94 -20.87 10.06
C LYS A 64 -5.73 -20.95 8.73
N GLY A 65 -5.00 -21.15 7.62
CA GLY A 65 -5.55 -21.20 6.28
C GLY A 65 -5.91 -19.85 5.66
N VAL A 66 -5.71 -18.72 6.38
CA VAL A 66 -5.81 -17.38 5.81
C VAL A 66 -4.47 -17.03 5.18
N LYS A 67 -4.45 -16.83 3.86
CA LYS A 67 -3.30 -16.30 3.13
C LYS A 67 -3.36 -14.78 3.11
N ARG A 68 -2.27 -14.15 3.50
CA ARG A 68 -2.05 -12.70 3.40
C ARG A 68 -0.86 -12.43 2.51
N VAL A 69 -1.03 -11.57 1.52
CA VAL A 69 0.06 -11.09 0.67
C VAL A 69 0.13 -9.58 0.80
N SER A 70 1.32 -9.12 1.14
CA SER A 70 1.66 -7.74 1.40
C SER A 70 2.59 -7.24 0.31
N LEU A 71 2.20 -6.14 -0.34
CA LEU A 71 2.89 -5.58 -1.49
C LEU A 71 3.33 -4.16 -1.15
N THR A 72 4.64 -3.93 -1.12
CA THR A 72 5.23 -2.62 -0.87
C THR A 72 6.00 -2.15 -2.10
N PRO A 73 5.62 -1.03 -2.74
CA PRO A 73 6.45 -0.42 -3.78
C PRO A 73 7.87 -0.17 -3.25
N LYS A 74 8.90 -0.47 -4.04
CA LYS A 74 10.30 -0.19 -3.66
C LYS A 74 10.56 1.32 -3.66
N GLU A 75 11.70 1.70 -3.08
CA GLU A 75 12.13 3.10 -3.07
C GLU A 75 12.15 3.69 -4.50
N ASN A 76 11.70 4.94 -4.63
CA ASN A 76 11.58 5.68 -5.91
C ASN A 76 10.61 5.06 -6.94
N VAL A 77 9.80 4.07 -6.54
CA VAL A 77 8.72 3.52 -7.38
C VAL A 77 7.39 4.13 -6.95
N LEU A 78 6.65 4.67 -7.92
CA LEU A 78 5.30 5.20 -7.72
C LEU A 78 4.27 4.29 -8.42
N VAL A 79 3.26 3.86 -7.68
CA VAL A 79 2.14 3.12 -8.28
C VAL A 79 1.19 4.12 -8.93
N SER A 80 1.10 4.10 -10.26
CA SER A 80 0.20 4.96 -11.04
C SER A 80 -1.19 4.35 -11.22
N SER A 81 -1.33 3.04 -11.05
CA SER A 81 -2.62 2.36 -10.99
C SER A 81 -2.45 0.96 -10.39
N VAL A 82 -3.54 0.42 -9.86
CA VAL A 82 -3.64 -0.99 -9.46
C VAL A 82 -4.66 -1.65 -10.37
N VAL A 83 -4.25 -2.72 -11.02
CA VAL A 83 -5.06 -3.46 -11.99
C VAL A 83 -5.08 -4.94 -11.62
N ASP A 84 -6.09 -5.67 -12.06
CA ASP A 84 -6.15 -7.14 -11.97
C ASP A 84 -6.57 -7.68 -13.32
N ALA A 85 -5.66 -8.41 -14.00
CA ALA A 85 -5.90 -8.98 -15.32
C ALA A 85 -6.43 -7.93 -16.34
N GLY A 86 -5.85 -6.73 -16.30
CA GLY A 86 -6.20 -5.60 -17.18
C GLY A 86 -7.42 -4.77 -16.75
N ALA A 87 -8.15 -5.15 -15.70
CA ALA A 87 -9.21 -4.31 -15.13
C ALA A 87 -8.61 -3.34 -14.09
N THR A 88 -8.85 -2.04 -14.24
CA THR A 88 -8.41 -1.05 -13.25
C THR A 88 -9.26 -1.11 -11.98
N LEU A 89 -8.61 -1.36 -10.84
CA LEU A 89 -9.24 -1.30 -9.51
C LEU A 89 -9.08 0.09 -8.89
N TRP A 90 -7.90 0.67 -9.05
CA TRP A 90 -7.57 1.95 -8.43
C TRP A 90 -6.61 2.78 -9.28
N GLU A 91 -6.87 4.08 -9.30
CA GLU A 91 -5.98 5.11 -9.84
C GLU A 91 -5.87 6.23 -8.81
N PRO A 92 -4.67 6.82 -8.65
CA PRO A 92 -4.48 7.96 -7.77
C PRO A 92 -5.34 9.12 -8.26
N LYS A 93 -6.19 9.62 -7.35
CA LYS A 93 -6.89 10.89 -7.54
C LYS A 93 -6.16 11.95 -6.74
N GLU A 94 -5.84 13.07 -7.39
CA GLU A 94 -5.08 14.16 -6.76
C GLU A 94 -3.70 13.67 -6.29
N ASP A 95 -3.21 14.18 -5.16
CA ASP A 95 -1.90 13.84 -4.59
C ASP A 95 -1.95 12.57 -3.72
N LYS A 96 -2.74 11.57 -4.11
CA LYS A 96 -2.82 10.29 -3.41
C LYS A 96 -1.68 9.37 -3.83
N GLU A 97 -0.89 8.92 -2.86
CA GLU A 97 0.17 7.95 -3.08
C GLU A 97 -0.17 6.60 -2.46
N CYS A 98 -0.08 5.52 -3.23
CA CYS A 98 -0.16 4.16 -2.67
C CYS A 98 1.13 3.84 -1.91
N LYS A 99 1.01 3.45 -0.63
CA LYS A 99 2.14 3.03 0.20
C LYS A 99 2.23 1.53 0.34
N PHE A 100 1.08 0.87 0.37
CA PHE A 100 1.02 -0.56 0.64
C PHE A 100 -0.28 -1.15 0.11
N LEU A 101 -0.23 -2.43 -0.25
CA LEU A 101 -1.42 -3.21 -0.54
C LEU A 101 -1.41 -4.49 0.29
N THR A 102 -2.59 -4.87 0.78
CA THR A 102 -2.80 -6.14 1.48
C THR A 102 -3.89 -6.94 0.76
N LEU A 103 -3.51 -8.10 0.23
CA LEU A 103 -4.45 -9.13 -0.20
C LEU A 103 -4.68 -10.12 0.94
N VAL A 104 -5.95 -10.44 1.19
CA VAL A 104 -6.35 -11.46 2.16
C VAL A 104 -7.24 -12.46 1.45
N SER A 105 -6.90 -13.75 1.52
CA SER A 105 -7.69 -14.81 0.91
C SER A 105 -7.85 -16.03 1.82
N LYS A 106 -9.04 -16.62 1.78
CA LYS A 106 -9.35 -17.92 2.38
C LYS A 106 -10.57 -18.50 1.68
N ASP A 107 -10.47 -19.75 1.26
CA ASP A 107 -11.52 -20.43 0.48
C ASP A 107 -11.91 -19.57 -0.75
N ASP A 108 -13.19 -19.25 -0.93
CA ASP A 108 -13.69 -18.43 -2.03
C ASP A 108 -13.63 -16.91 -1.75
N LEU A 109 -13.23 -16.49 -0.55
CA LEU A 109 -13.16 -15.08 -0.18
C LEU A 109 -11.79 -14.51 -0.55
N THR A 110 -11.79 -13.44 -1.34
CA THR A 110 -10.59 -12.63 -1.62
C THR A 110 -10.91 -11.16 -1.38
N LEU A 111 -10.05 -10.50 -0.59
CA LEU A 111 -10.17 -9.10 -0.21
C LEU A 111 -8.87 -8.37 -0.55
N LEU A 112 -8.99 -7.08 -0.86
CA LEU A 112 -7.87 -6.18 -1.10
C LEU A 112 -8.05 -4.93 -0.24
N ALA A 113 -6.98 -4.47 0.40
CA ALA A 113 -6.89 -3.15 0.99
C ALA A 113 -5.71 -2.41 0.37
N ILE A 114 -5.92 -1.14 0.01
CA ILE A 114 -4.89 -0.23 -0.50
C ILE A 114 -4.73 0.89 0.52
N ASP A 115 -3.55 1.00 1.10
CA ASP A 115 -3.15 2.08 1.99
C ASP A 115 -2.67 3.26 1.14
N VAL A 116 -3.45 4.33 1.09
CA VAL A 116 -3.10 5.55 0.36
C VAL A 116 -2.82 6.69 1.33
N VAL A 117 -1.84 7.52 1.00
CA VAL A 117 -1.52 8.75 1.74
C VAL A 117 -1.91 9.96 0.92
N LYS A 118 -2.64 10.88 1.53
CA LYS A 118 -2.96 12.21 0.98
C LYS A 118 -2.61 13.28 2.00
N CYS A 119 -1.67 14.16 1.67
CA CYS A 119 -1.20 15.23 2.55
C CYS A 119 -0.84 14.74 3.98
N GLY A 120 -0.17 13.58 4.07
CA GLY A 120 0.21 12.96 5.35
C GLY A 120 -0.89 12.18 6.07
N ASN A 121 -2.12 12.17 5.56
CA ASN A 121 -3.23 11.40 6.13
C ASN A 121 -3.38 10.06 5.42
N PHE A 122 -3.55 8.99 6.19
CA PHE A 122 -3.81 7.65 5.67
C PHE A 122 -5.30 7.45 5.39
N GLU A 123 -5.59 6.86 4.24
CA GLU A 123 -6.92 6.41 3.82
C GLU A 123 -6.83 4.96 3.35
N PHE A 124 -7.89 4.20 3.58
CA PHE A 124 -8.00 2.79 3.21
C PHE A 124 -9.04 2.67 2.11
N ILE A 125 -8.63 2.11 0.98
CA ILE A 125 -9.55 1.77 -0.11
C ILE A 125 -9.63 0.25 -0.15
N CYS A 126 -10.81 -0.28 0.12
CA CYS A 126 -11.02 -1.72 0.29
C CYS A 126 -11.88 -2.28 -0.83
N PHE A 127 -11.56 -3.48 -1.29
CA PHE A 127 -12.32 -4.20 -2.30
C PHE A 127 -12.54 -5.65 -1.88
N GLU A 128 -13.63 -6.22 -2.39
CA GLU A 128 -13.92 -7.65 -2.34
C GLU A 128 -14.01 -8.20 -3.77
N LYS A 129 -13.40 -9.36 -3.99
CA LYS A 129 -13.55 -10.09 -5.25
C LYS A 129 -14.80 -10.95 -5.18
N GLU A 130 -15.75 -10.68 -6.05
CA GLU A 130 -16.97 -11.44 -6.21
C GLU A 130 -16.72 -12.81 -6.87
N PRO A 131 -17.64 -13.78 -6.73
CA PRO A 131 -17.52 -15.09 -7.37
C PRO A 131 -17.40 -15.07 -8.90
N ASN A 132 -17.86 -13.97 -9.54
CA ASN A 132 -17.73 -13.74 -10.99
C ASN A 132 -16.33 -13.22 -11.39
N GLY A 133 -15.41 -13.05 -10.44
CA GLY A 133 -14.06 -12.53 -10.63
C GLY A 133 -13.93 -11.00 -10.63
N LYS A 134 -15.03 -10.25 -10.49
CA LYS A 134 -15.03 -8.78 -10.45
C LYS A 134 -14.76 -8.26 -9.05
N TRP A 135 -14.17 -7.08 -8.98
CA TRP A 135 -13.95 -6.37 -7.72
C TRP A 135 -15.08 -5.37 -7.46
N SER A 136 -15.56 -5.32 -6.23
CA SER A 136 -16.46 -4.28 -5.74
C SER A 136 -15.83 -3.57 -4.54
N GLU A 137 -15.91 -2.24 -4.53
CA GLU A 137 -15.43 -1.44 -3.39
C GLU A 137 -16.34 -1.70 -2.18
N VAL A 138 -15.73 -1.90 -1.03
CA VAL A 138 -16.42 -2.15 0.25
C VAL A 138 -15.91 -1.17 1.31
N THR A 139 -16.73 -0.90 2.33
CA THR A 139 -16.26 -0.07 3.44
C THR A 139 -15.18 -0.80 4.24
N ARG A 140 -14.35 -0.02 4.93
CA ARG A 140 -13.34 -0.57 5.85
C ARG A 140 -13.95 -1.50 6.89
N GLU A 141 -15.11 -1.14 7.45
CA GLU A 141 -15.81 -1.94 8.45
C GLU A 141 -16.28 -3.28 7.88
N ALA A 142 -16.77 -3.29 6.63
CA ALA A 142 -17.16 -4.52 5.95
C ALA A 142 -15.95 -5.43 5.68
N PHE A 143 -14.83 -4.85 5.24
CA PHE A 143 -13.56 -5.55 5.06
C PHE A 143 -13.09 -6.19 6.37
N GLU A 144 -12.96 -5.40 7.45
CA GLU A 144 -12.50 -5.88 8.75
C GLU A 144 -13.45 -6.93 9.33
N GLY A 145 -14.76 -6.74 9.17
CA GLY A 145 -15.78 -7.70 9.57
C GLY A 145 -15.63 -9.05 8.85
N LYS A 146 -15.25 -9.07 7.58
CA LYS A 146 -15.00 -10.29 6.81
C LYS A 146 -13.67 -10.94 7.22
N VAL A 147 -12.60 -10.17 7.37
CA VAL A 147 -11.29 -10.66 7.86
C VAL A 147 -11.44 -11.32 9.24
N ASN A 148 -12.20 -10.71 10.15
CA ASN A 148 -12.43 -11.26 11.48
C ASN A 148 -13.21 -12.59 11.49
N LYS A 149 -14.02 -12.86 10.45
CA LYS A 149 -14.77 -14.12 10.33
C LYS A 149 -13.91 -15.28 9.84
N ILE A 150 -12.79 -15.01 9.17
CA ILE A 150 -11.94 -16.03 8.56
C ILE A 150 -10.70 -16.39 9.40
N LEU A 151 -10.36 -15.59 10.41
CA LEU A 151 -9.24 -15.79 11.36
C LEU A 151 -9.57 -16.71 12.55
#